data_AF-A0A9J6H6L5-F1
#
_entry.id   AF-A0A9J6H6L5-F1
#
_cell.length_a   1.000
_cell.length_b   1.000
_cell.length_c   1.000
_cell.angle_alpha   90.00
_cell.angle_beta   90.00
_cell.angle_gamma   90.00
#
_symmetry.space_group_name_H-M   'P 1'
#
loop_
_entity.id
_entity.type
_entity.pdbx_description
1 polymer ?
#
loop_
_entity_poly.entity_id
_entity_poly.type
_entity_poly.pdbx_seq_one_letter_code
_entity_poly.pdbx_strand_id
1 'polypeptide(L)'
;MPKKNCLEVVSPPSAGKNFFFDPFLSFYINRGSIRNFNWFSNFPLQDTVGCRILVWNEPNCESSALDMVKKIFGGDVDSVAVKYSPDQTITRTPVIVLSNNEVFPLDEAFNHRMWRYRWNACPQLKRFDKKIHPMAIVWLFDKYVVDPVYLGTRLT
;
A
#
# COMPACT_ATOMS: atom_id res chain seq x y z
N MET A 1 10.16 10.28 16.72
CA MET A 1 9.48 8.97 16.52
C MET A 1 9.35 8.70 15.03
N PRO A 2 9.73 7.51 14.52
CA PRO A 2 9.71 7.22 13.09
C PRO A 2 8.28 7.12 12.55
N LYS A 3 7.94 7.94 11.54
CA LYS A 3 6.61 8.02 10.91
C LYS A 3 6.43 6.97 9.80
N LYS A 4 6.81 5.71 10.04
CA LYS A 4 6.75 4.66 9.00
C LYS A 4 5.31 4.17 8.79
N ASN A 5 4.69 4.56 7.68
CA ASN A 5 3.31 4.19 7.33
C ASN A 5 3.18 3.62 5.91
N CYS A 6 4.26 3.60 5.13
CA CYS A 6 4.28 3.11 3.75
C CYS A 6 5.16 1.85 3.60
N LEU A 7 4.70 0.87 2.82
CA LEU A 7 5.47 -0.31 2.41
C LEU A 7 5.58 -0.30 0.88
N GLU A 8 6.79 -0.16 0.36
CA GLU A 8 7.10 -0.21 -1.07
C GLU A 8 7.69 -1.57 -1.43
N VAL A 9 7.12 -2.23 -2.43
CA VAL A 9 7.66 -3.45 -3.04
C VAL A 9 8.02 -3.18 -4.49
N VAL A 10 9.33 -3.22 -4.75
CA VAL A 10 9.92 -3.09 -6.07
C VAL A 10 10.26 -4.48 -6.60
N SER A 11 9.80 -4.82 -7.80
CA SER A 11 10.20 -6.08 -8.45
C SER A 11 9.96 -6.05 -9.95
N PRO A 12 10.48 -7.01 -10.73
CA PRO A 12 10.14 -7.12 -12.15
C PRO A 12 8.63 -7.28 -12.40
N PRO A 13 8.15 -6.94 -13.61
CA PRO A 13 6.78 -7.26 -14.00
C PRO A 13 6.54 -8.78 -13.90
N SER A 14 5.29 -9.16 -13.56
CA SER A 14 4.90 -10.57 -13.37
C SER A 14 5.67 -11.34 -12.29
N ALA A 15 6.34 -10.64 -11.36
CA ALA A 15 7.02 -11.28 -10.21
C ALA A 15 6.07 -11.89 -9.18
N GLY A 16 4.76 -11.57 -9.25
CA GLY A 16 3.74 -12.05 -8.30
C GLY A 16 3.35 -11.07 -7.20
N LYS A 17 3.78 -9.79 -7.28
CA LYS A 17 3.43 -8.73 -6.30
C LYS A 17 1.92 -8.66 -6.04
N ASN A 18 1.15 -8.45 -7.10
CA ASN A 18 -0.30 -8.31 -7.02
C ASN A 18 -0.94 -9.61 -6.54
N PHE A 19 -0.46 -10.76 -7.01
CA PHE A 19 -0.96 -12.06 -6.57
C PHE A 19 -0.83 -12.25 -5.05
N PHE A 20 0.27 -11.77 -4.46
CA PHE A 20 0.50 -11.85 -3.01
C PHE A 20 -0.32 -10.82 -2.23
N PHE A 21 -0.37 -9.55 -2.66
CA PHE A 21 -1.04 -8.49 -1.89
C PHE A 21 -2.55 -8.41 -2.10
N ASP A 22 -3.07 -8.90 -3.23
CA ASP A 22 -4.51 -8.95 -3.51
C ASP A 22 -5.35 -9.56 -2.38
N PRO A 23 -5.04 -10.75 -1.82
CA PRO A 23 -5.81 -11.28 -0.70
C PRO A 23 -5.78 -10.36 0.51
N PHE A 24 -4.69 -9.62 0.77
CA PHE A 24 -4.57 -8.74 1.93
C PHE A 24 -5.50 -7.54 1.76
N LEU A 25 -5.44 -6.93 0.59
CA LEU A 25 -6.32 -5.82 0.23
C LEU A 25 -7.80 -6.24 0.28
N SER A 26 -8.12 -7.46 -0.17
CA SER A 26 -9.47 -8.00 -0.10
C SER A 26 -9.91 -8.33 1.33
N PHE A 27 -9.01 -8.78 2.20
CA PHE A 27 -9.31 -9.10 3.60
C PHE A 27 -9.79 -7.87 4.39
N TYR A 28 -9.23 -6.69 4.10
CA TYR A 28 -9.64 -5.45 4.78
C TYR A 28 -10.99 -4.89 4.32
N ILE A 29 -11.58 -5.43 3.23
CA ILE A 29 -12.85 -5.06 2.57
C ILE A 29 -12.85 -3.61 2.03
N ASN A 30 -12.50 -2.66 2.87
CA ASN A 30 -12.46 -1.24 2.58
C ASN A 30 -11.04 -0.80 2.21
N ARG A 31 -10.68 -1.08 0.96
CA ARG A 31 -9.41 -0.65 0.35
C ARG A 31 -9.61 0.62 -0.47
N GLY A 32 -8.64 1.52 -0.40
CA GLY A 32 -8.55 2.69 -1.27
C GLY A 32 -7.45 2.54 -2.31
N SER A 33 -7.61 3.20 -3.46
CA SER A 33 -6.57 3.24 -4.50
C SER A 33 -6.06 4.66 -4.64
N ILE A 34 -4.73 4.83 -4.55
CA ILE A 34 -4.10 6.10 -4.89
C ILE A 34 -3.96 6.16 -6.42
N ARG A 35 -4.39 7.26 -7.03
CA ARG A 35 -4.18 7.51 -8.46
C ARG A 35 -2.90 8.32 -8.66
N ASN A 36 -2.39 8.29 -9.89
CA ASN A 36 -1.17 9.01 -10.23
C ASN A 36 -1.34 10.53 -10.13
N PHE A 37 -0.29 11.18 -9.66
CA PHE A 37 -0.21 12.63 -9.49
C PHE A 37 0.41 13.25 -10.73
N ASN A 38 -0.42 13.45 -11.75
CA ASN A 38 -0.06 14.08 -13.01
C ASN A 38 -0.89 15.34 -13.20
N TRP A 39 -0.46 16.25 -14.08
CA TRP A 39 -1.20 17.49 -14.41
C TRP A 39 -2.69 17.29 -14.72
N PHE A 40 -3.08 16.17 -15.34
CA PHE A 40 -4.48 15.87 -15.70
C PHE A 40 -5.30 15.26 -14.55
N SER A 41 -4.67 14.94 -13.42
CA SER A 41 -5.28 14.25 -12.28
C SER A 41 -5.70 15.25 -11.21
N ASN A 42 -6.96 15.71 -11.27
CA ASN A 42 -7.47 16.74 -10.36
C ASN A 42 -7.75 16.24 -8.94
N PHE A 43 -8.06 14.95 -8.76
CA PHE A 43 -8.45 14.36 -7.47
C PHE A 43 -7.79 12.98 -7.27
N PRO A 44 -6.46 12.92 -7.10
CA PRO A 44 -5.73 11.65 -7.05
C PRO A 44 -6.03 10.80 -5.80
N LEU A 45 -6.59 11.43 -4.75
CA LEU A 45 -6.80 10.82 -3.44
C LEU A 45 -8.28 10.62 -3.07
N GLN A 46 -9.22 10.93 -3.95
CA GLN A 46 -10.64 10.83 -3.61
C GLN A 46 -11.06 9.41 -3.16
N ASP A 47 -10.42 8.37 -3.70
CA ASP A 47 -10.75 6.96 -3.41
C ASP A 47 -10.06 6.45 -2.12
N THR A 48 -9.41 7.33 -1.35
CA THR A 48 -8.65 6.96 -0.14
C THR A 48 -9.40 7.30 1.15
N VAL A 49 -10.49 8.06 1.05
CA VAL A 49 -11.23 8.56 2.20
C VAL A 49 -12.02 7.43 2.87
N GLY A 50 -11.87 7.32 4.19
CA GLY A 50 -12.55 6.30 4.98
C GLY A 50 -12.02 4.87 4.78
N CYS A 51 -10.92 4.69 4.04
CA CYS A 51 -10.34 3.37 3.79
C CYS A 51 -9.44 2.88 4.92
N ARG A 52 -9.34 1.56 5.08
CA ARG A 52 -8.47 0.90 6.09
C ARG A 52 -7.06 0.62 5.57
N ILE A 53 -6.91 0.50 4.26
CA ILE A 53 -5.64 0.25 3.60
C ILE A 53 -5.64 0.92 2.23
N LEU A 54 -4.51 1.51 1.85
CA LEU A 54 -4.34 2.12 0.54
C LEU A 54 -3.38 1.30 -0.29
N VAL A 55 -3.69 1.15 -1.59
CA VAL A 55 -2.77 0.59 -2.57
C VAL A 55 -2.43 1.63 -3.63
N TRP A 56 -1.16 1.71 -3.98
CA TRP A 56 -0.69 2.48 -5.12
C TRP A 56 0.06 1.54 -6.07
N ASN A 57 -0.63 1.10 -7.11
CA ASN A 57 -0.06 0.22 -8.12
C ASN A 57 0.54 1.04 -9.25
N GLU A 58 1.80 0.74 -9.61
CA GLU A 58 2.57 1.43 -10.64
C GLU A 58 2.59 2.95 -10.42
N PRO A 59 3.14 3.40 -9.28
CA PRO A 59 3.08 4.81 -8.92
C PRO A 59 3.80 5.67 -9.95
N ASN A 60 3.14 6.78 -10.29
CA ASN A 60 3.72 7.87 -11.04
C ASN A 60 3.29 9.18 -10.35
N CYS A 61 4.26 9.99 -9.97
CA CYS A 61 4.02 11.29 -9.37
C CYS A 61 5.07 12.29 -9.85
N GLU A 62 4.60 13.50 -10.15
CA GLU A 62 5.46 14.64 -10.43
C GLU A 62 6.18 15.12 -9.16
N SER A 63 7.29 15.84 -9.34
CA SER A 63 8.09 16.38 -8.23
C SER A 63 7.28 17.30 -7.31
N SER A 64 6.31 18.03 -7.86
CA SER A 64 5.37 18.90 -7.15
C SER A 64 4.50 18.15 -6.13
N ALA A 65 4.23 16.85 -6.38
CA ALA A 65 3.39 16.03 -5.52
C ALA A 65 4.17 15.34 -4.39
N LEU A 66 5.51 15.36 -4.41
CA LEU A 66 6.33 14.60 -3.45
C LEU A 66 6.07 15.02 -2.00
N ASP A 67 5.78 16.29 -1.73
CA ASP A 67 5.49 16.76 -0.37
C ASP A 67 4.15 16.22 0.14
N MET A 68 3.14 16.12 -0.73
CA MET A 68 1.87 15.46 -0.40
C MET A 68 2.08 13.96 -0.16
N VAL A 69 2.87 13.30 -1.01
CA VAL A 69 3.22 11.89 -0.84
C VAL A 69 3.94 11.65 0.50
N LYS A 70 4.88 12.53 0.90
CA LYS A 70 5.55 12.45 2.20
C LYS A 70 4.57 12.55 3.38
N LYS A 71 3.51 13.36 3.29
CA LYS A 71 2.50 13.43 4.36
C LYS A 71 1.73 12.11 4.49
N ILE A 72 1.27 11.57 3.36
CA ILE A 72 0.53 10.30 3.31
C ILE A 72 1.40 9.14 3.82
N PHE A 73 2.64 9.06 3.36
CA PHE A 73 3.58 8.02 3.80
C PHE A 73 4.05 8.23 5.24
N GLY A 74 3.94 9.44 5.77
CA GLY A 74 4.09 9.73 7.20
C GLY A 74 2.87 9.32 8.03
N GLY A 75 1.73 9.11 7.38
CA GLY A 75 0.43 8.91 8.04
C GLY A 75 -0.03 10.17 8.76
N ASP A 76 0.29 11.34 8.21
CA ASP A 76 -0.22 12.63 8.67
C ASP A 76 -1.69 12.77 8.25
N VAL A 77 -2.49 13.42 9.10
CA VAL A 77 -3.90 13.73 8.79
C VAL A 77 -3.92 14.93 7.85
N ASP A 78 -4.56 14.80 6.69
CA ASP A 78 -4.64 15.88 5.70
C ASP A 78 -6.03 15.96 5.05
N SER A 79 -6.36 17.15 4.57
CA SER A 79 -7.60 17.42 3.83
C SER A 79 -7.41 17.08 2.36
N VAL A 80 -8.37 16.38 1.76
CA VAL A 80 -8.37 16.04 0.34
C VAL A 80 -9.65 16.46 -0.35
N ALA A 81 -9.45 17.01 -1.54
CA ALA A 81 -10.55 17.39 -2.40
C ALA A 81 -11.22 16.14 -2.98
N VAL A 82 -12.55 16.08 -2.85
CA VAL A 82 -13.39 14.99 -3.37
C VAL A 82 -14.38 15.58 -4.36
N LYS A 83 -14.53 14.93 -5.51
CA LYS A 83 -15.39 15.43 -6.58
C LYS A 83 -16.85 15.55 -6.09
N TYR A 84 -17.46 16.71 -6.29
CA TYR A 84 -18.85 17.01 -5.90
C TYR A 84 -19.15 16.88 -4.39
N SER A 85 -18.11 16.90 -3.56
CA SER A 85 -18.22 16.83 -2.11
C SER A 85 -17.40 17.97 -1.50
N PRO A 86 -17.75 18.45 -0.30
CA PRO A 86 -16.79 19.21 0.49
C PRO A 86 -15.53 18.37 0.72
N ASP A 87 -14.42 19.06 0.97
CA ASP A 87 -13.16 18.44 1.32
C ASP A 87 -13.36 17.43 2.46
N GLN A 88 -12.72 16.28 2.32
CA GLN A 88 -12.78 15.21 3.32
C GLN A 88 -11.40 14.94 3.88
N THR A 89 -11.35 14.38 5.08
CA THR A 89 -10.09 14.16 5.78
C THR A 89 -9.61 12.72 5.60
N ILE A 90 -8.34 12.56 5.20
CA ILE A 90 -7.65 11.27 5.26
C ILE A 90 -7.04 11.14 6.66
N THR A 91 -7.35 10.04 7.33
CA THR A 91 -6.74 9.69 8.61
C THR A 91 -5.44 8.89 8.39
N ARG A 92 -4.79 8.46 9.47
CA ARG A 92 -3.57 7.63 9.36
C ARG A 92 -3.89 6.27 8.76
N THR A 93 -3.80 6.14 7.44
CA THR A 93 -4.09 4.90 6.70
C THR A 93 -2.83 4.28 6.11
N PRO A 94 -2.50 3.00 6.39
CA PRO A 94 -1.33 2.33 5.84
C PRO A 94 -1.35 2.28 4.32
N VAL A 95 -0.18 2.48 3.70
CA VAL A 95 -0.03 2.49 2.23
C VAL A 95 0.87 1.36 1.75
N ILE A 96 0.40 0.61 0.77
CA ILE A 96 1.19 -0.38 0.03
C ILE A 96 1.45 0.16 -1.37
N VAL A 97 2.72 0.30 -1.73
CA VAL A 97 3.16 0.67 -3.07
C VAL A 97 3.70 -0.56 -3.77
N LEU A 98 3.21 -0.82 -4.97
CA LEU A 98 3.66 -1.90 -5.84
C LEU A 98 4.24 -1.28 -7.11
N SER A 99 5.55 -1.42 -7.31
CA SER A 99 6.26 -0.78 -8.42
C SER A 99 7.20 -1.74 -9.15
N ASN A 100 7.52 -1.39 -10.39
CA ASN A 100 8.51 -2.12 -11.19
C ASN A 100 9.93 -1.57 -11.00
N ASN A 101 10.02 -0.26 -10.74
CA ASN A 101 11.26 0.48 -10.53
C ASN A 101 11.16 1.25 -9.22
N GLU A 102 12.30 1.73 -8.71
CA GLU A 102 12.31 2.68 -7.60
C GLU A 102 11.72 4.02 -8.08
N VAL A 103 10.56 4.39 -7.52
CA VAL A 103 9.85 5.61 -7.93
C VAL A 103 10.17 6.78 -7.00
N PHE A 104 10.41 6.50 -5.71
CA PHE A 104 10.65 7.55 -4.73
C PHE A 104 12.14 7.79 -4.45
N PRO A 105 12.55 9.04 -4.18
CA PRO A 105 13.93 9.37 -3.83
C PRO A 105 14.45 8.60 -2.62
N LEU A 106 15.73 8.23 -2.63
CA LEU A 106 16.43 7.56 -1.51
C LEU A 106 16.86 8.54 -0.40
N ASP A 107 16.15 9.64 -0.23
CA ASP A 107 16.47 10.66 0.77
C ASP A 107 16.00 10.26 2.19
N GLU A 108 16.52 10.96 3.19
CA GLU A 108 16.15 10.74 4.58
C GLU A 108 14.64 10.95 4.82
N ALA A 109 14.01 11.90 4.10
CA ALA A 109 12.60 12.20 4.27
C ALA A 109 11.71 10.99 3.92
N PHE A 110 11.96 10.33 2.79
CA PHE A 110 11.24 9.12 2.41
C PHE A 110 11.66 7.93 3.28
N ASN A 111 12.95 7.75 3.56
CA ASN A 111 13.45 6.61 4.36
C ASN A 111 12.82 6.51 5.77
N HIS A 112 12.50 7.65 6.40
CA HIS A 112 11.80 7.65 7.70
C HIS A 112 10.31 7.31 7.64
N ARG A 113 9.73 7.29 6.44
CA ARG A 113 8.29 7.13 6.18
C ARG A 113 7.93 5.80 5.53
N MET A 114 8.90 5.13 4.89
CA MET A 114 8.64 3.87 4.20
C MET A 114 9.60 2.74 4.55
N TRP A 115 9.08 1.52 4.42
CA TRP A 115 9.87 0.31 4.24
C TRP A 115 9.99 0.00 2.76
N ARG A 116 11.19 -0.25 2.26
CA ARG A 116 11.42 -0.65 0.88
C ARG A 116 11.89 -2.09 0.83
N TYR A 117 11.22 -2.91 0.01
CA TYR A 117 11.59 -4.28 -0.25
C TYR A 117 11.80 -4.50 -1.73
N ARG A 118 12.92 -5.13 -2.08
CA ARG A 118 13.17 -5.63 -3.43
C ARG A 118 12.82 -7.10 -3.49
N TRP A 119 11.88 -7.47 -4.36
CA TRP A 119 11.46 -8.86 -4.53
C TRP A 119 12.00 -9.41 -5.85
N ASN A 120 12.41 -10.67 -5.79
CA ASN A 120 12.73 -11.43 -6.99
C ASN A 120 11.45 -12.01 -7.59
N ALA A 121 11.47 -12.24 -8.90
CA ALA A 121 10.35 -12.90 -9.56
C ALA A 121 10.21 -14.35 -9.06
N CYS A 122 8.97 -14.79 -8.86
CA CYS A 122 8.63 -16.18 -8.52
C CYS A 122 7.87 -16.83 -9.69
N PRO A 123 8.57 -17.44 -10.67
CA PRO A 123 7.93 -18.07 -11.83
C PRO A 123 6.90 -19.15 -11.46
N GLN A 124 7.08 -19.80 -10.31
CA GLN A 124 6.19 -20.85 -9.82
C GLN A 124 4.76 -20.34 -9.58
N LEU A 125 4.57 -19.03 -9.35
CA LEU A 125 3.23 -18.45 -9.19
C LEU A 125 2.43 -18.40 -10.50
N LYS A 126 3.10 -18.50 -11.66
CA LYS A 126 2.43 -18.48 -12.98
C LYS A 126 1.52 -19.68 -13.23
N ARG A 127 1.69 -20.77 -12.47
CA ARG A 127 0.85 -21.97 -12.57
C ARG A 127 -0.55 -21.80 -11.97
N PHE A 128 -0.78 -20.71 -11.26
CA PHE A 128 -2.04 -20.43 -10.59
C PHE A 128 -2.83 -19.38 -11.35
N ASP A 129 -4.00 -19.78 -11.84
CA ASP A 129 -4.83 -18.93 -12.70
C ASP A 129 -5.89 -18.15 -11.90
N LYS A 130 -6.03 -18.49 -10.61
CA LYS A 130 -7.04 -17.94 -9.70
C LYS A 130 -6.38 -17.15 -8.58
N LYS A 131 -7.02 -16.06 -8.17
CA LYS A 131 -6.60 -15.28 -7.01
C LYS A 131 -6.70 -16.10 -5.73
N ILE A 132 -5.81 -15.81 -4.79
CA ILE A 132 -5.85 -16.40 -3.45
C ILE A 132 -7.12 -15.93 -2.74
N HIS A 133 -7.82 -16.85 -2.09
CA HIS A 133 -8.98 -16.50 -1.25
C HIS A 133 -8.52 -15.66 -0.04
N PRO A 134 -9.20 -14.57 0.34
CA PRO A 134 -8.75 -13.69 1.43
C PRO A 134 -8.52 -14.40 2.77
N MET A 135 -9.34 -15.41 3.08
CA MET A 135 -9.18 -16.23 4.30
C MET A 135 -7.91 -17.09 4.31
N ALA A 136 -7.24 -17.29 3.17
CA ALA A 136 -5.95 -17.97 3.15
C ALA A 136 -4.86 -17.19 3.90
N ILE A 137 -5.05 -15.89 4.13
CA ILE A 137 -4.13 -15.07 4.94
C ILE A 137 -4.09 -15.55 6.38
N VAL A 138 -5.25 -15.87 6.96
CA VAL A 138 -5.34 -16.44 8.31
C VAL A 138 -4.45 -17.68 8.40
N TRP A 139 -4.56 -18.58 7.43
CA TRP A 139 -3.74 -19.78 7.39
C TRP A 139 -2.24 -19.50 7.18
N LEU A 140 -1.90 -18.54 6.32
CA LEU A 140 -0.50 -18.11 6.14
C LEU A 140 0.09 -17.55 7.43
N PHE A 141 -0.69 -16.75 8.16
CA PHE A 141 -0.24 -16.18 9.42
C PHE A 141 -0.08 -17.27 10.48
N ASP A 142 -1.06 -18.16 10.63
CA ASP A 142 -0.99 -19.28 11.58
C ASP A 142 0.22 -20.19 11.31
N LYS A 143 0.62 -20.33 10.04
CA LYS A 143 1.74 -21.17 9.65
C LYS A 143 3.12 -20.50 9.78
N TYR A 144 3.23 -19.21 9.48
CA TYR A 144 4.52 -18.54 9.30
C TYR A 144 4.79 -17.40 10.29
N VAL A 145 3.76 -16.87 10.96
CA VAL A 145 3.92 -15.79 11.94
C VAL A 145 4.05 -16.41 13.33
N VAL A 146 5.26 -16.38 13.87
CA VAL A 146 5.58 -16.85 15.24
C VAL A 146 5.53 -15.73 16.28
N ASP A 147 4.91 -14.61 15.93
CA ASP A 147 4.82 -13.46 16.82
C ASP A 147 3.97 -13.80 18.07
N PRO A 148 4.48 -13.58 19.30
CA PRO A 148 3.77 -13.94 20.52
C PRO A 148 2.43 -13.23 20.70
N VAL A 149 2.31 -11.98 20.22
CA VAL A 149 1.05 -11.21 20.30
C VAL A 149 0.02 -11.83 19.36
N TYR A 150 0.42 -12.17 18.14
CA TYR A 150 -0.45 -12.88 17.21
C TYR A 150 -0.90 -14.24 17.75
N LEU A 151 0.02 -15.05 18.27
CA LEU A 151 -0.29 -16.38 18.82
C LEU A 151 -1.26 -16.28 20.03
N GLY A 152 -1.13 -15.26 20.87
CA GLY A 152 -2.05 -15.02 21.99
C GLY A 152 -3.50 -14.76 21.57
N THR A 153 -3.74 -14.19 20.39
CA THR A 153 -5.10 -13.93 19.87
C THR A 153 -5.80 -15.17 19.32
N ARG A 154 -5.08 -16.28 19.13
CA ARG A 154 -5.62 -17.55 18.61
C ARG A 154 -6.07 -18.54 19.69
N LEU A 155 -5.69 -18.29 20.95
CA LEU A 155 -5.91 -19.20 22.08
C LEU A 155 -7.16 -18.87 22.93
N THR A 156 -8.05 -18.01 22.43
CA THR A 156 -9.37 -17.70 23.01
C THR A 156 -10.48 -18.06 22.04
#